data_AF-A0AAN8ZTM4-F1
#
_entry.id   AF-A0AAN8ZTM4-F1
#
_cell.length_a   1.000
_cell.length_b   1.000
_cell.length_c   1.000
_cell.angle_alpha   90.00
_cell.angle_beta   90.00
_cell.angle_gamma   90.00
#
_symmetry.space_group_name_H-M   'P 1'
#
loop_
_entity.id
_entity.type
_entity.pdbx_description
1 polymer ?
#
loop_
_entity_poly.entity_id
_entity_poly.type
_entity_poly.pdbx_seq_one_letter_code
_entity_poly.pdbx_strand_id
1 'polypeptide(L)'
;METQKFIIEASAAESMAKKAGLTTAIQLLPKLVKSAQKLARTPISKYHVGAVGLGSSGRIFFGVNLEFPNLPLHHSVHAEQFLLTNLSLHGESSLSHLAVSSAPCGHCRQFLQEIRNASNTQILILPEDDKNSDFNEDPYVKLIDLLVQPFGPNDLLQKEVPLLLERHNNRLELVNQHVNGEDKKLRNGFSSLALEETDDEKKKLGNGFLNSSDLESNMVTVALEAANNAHAHYSKCPSGVSLMDSEGKFYKGSYAESAAYNPSLGPLQAAIIGYIASGGKGYDKIVKAVLVEKEDAVVKQEDTARLLLKMISPNCEFTVVHCCSSDAKSNGPEHRPKQPGWSCRPNYRSELNLN
;
A
#
# COMPACT_ATOMS: atom_id res chain seq x y z
N MET A 1 13.28 2.40 25.19
CA MET A 1 11.90 2.39 24.67
C MET A 1 11.80 1.18 23.76
N GLU A 2 10.91 0.25 24.06
CA GLU A 2 10.66 -0.93 23.22
C GLU A 2 10.29 -0.49 21.80
N THR A 3 10.89 -1.11 20.80
CA THR A 3 10.49 -0.94 19.39
C THR A 3 9.03 -1.36 19.27
N GLN A 4 8.15 -0.42 18.93
CA GLN A 4 6.73 -0.71 18.71
C GLN A 4 6.61 -1.63 17.49
N LYS A 5 6.22 -2.88 17.72
CA LYS A 5 6.10 -3.90 16.68
C LYS A 5 4.70 -3.89 16.09
N PHE A 6 4.60 -3.71 14.78
CA PHE A 6 3.34 -3.86 14.04
C PHE A 6 3.05 -5.31 13.62
N ILE A 7 3.95 -6.23 13.96
CA ILE A 7 3.88 -7.64 13.59
C ILE A 7 4.33 -8.47 14.80
N ILE A 8 3.56 -9.51 15.09
CA ILE A 8 3.92 -10.55 16.05
C ILE A 8 4.05 -11.85 15.27
N GLU A 9 5.25 -12.45 15.34
CA GLU A 9 5.52 -13.75 14.72
C GLU A 9 4.62 -14.85 15.29
N ALA A 10 4.27 -15.84 14.48
CA ALA A 10 3.31 -16.88 14.85
C ALA A 10 3.67 -17.59 16.17
N SER A 11 4.94 -17.98 16.33
CA SER A 11 5.44 -18.62 17.56
C SER A 11 5.37 -17.69 18.79
N ALA A 12 5.56 -16.38 18.60
CA ALA A 12 5.40 -15.40 19.66
C ALA A 12 3.92 -15.19 20.01
N ALA A 13 3.03 -15.17 19.01
CA ALA A 13 1.58 -15.07 19.20
C ALA A 13 1.05 -16.28 20.00
N GLU A 14 1.48 -17.50 19.66
CA GLU A 14 1.17 -18.73 20.40
C GLU A 14 1.68 -18.69 21.84
N SER A 15 2.93 -18.24 22.04
CA SER A 15 3.51 -18.09 23.38
C SER A 15 2.74 -17.08 24.22
N MET A 16 2.35 -15.95 23.64
CA MET A 16 1.56 -14.90 24.29
C MET A 16 0.16 -15.41 24.65
N ALA A 17 -0.51 -16.11 23.73
CA ALA A 17 -1.82 -16.73 23.98
C ALA A 17 -1.74 -17.70 25.17
N LYS A 18 -0.76 -18.62 25.16
CA LYS A 18 -0.55 -19.59 26.24
C LYS A 18 -0.29 -18.91 27.59
N LYS A 19 0.56 -17.88 27.63
CA LYS A 19 0.84 -17.11 28.86
C LYS A 19 -0.40 -16.38 29.39
N ALA A 20 -1.31 -15.99 28.51
CA ALA A 20 -2.58 -15.36 28.86
C ALA A 20 -3.69 -16.37 29.19
N GLY A 21 -3.39 -17.68 29.22
CA GLY A 21 -4.38 -18.74 29.48
C GLY A 21 -5.37 -18.98 28.33
N LEU A 22 -5.04 -18.53 27.12
CA LEU A 22 -5.88 -18.66 25.92
C LEU A 22 -5.51 -19.92 25.13
N THR A 23 -6.48 -20.49 24.41
CA THR A 23 -6.29 -21.70 23.61
C THR A 23 -5.84 -21.40 22.18
N THR A 24 -6.13 -20.22 21.64
CA THR A 24 -5.79 -19.84 20.26
C THR A 24 -5.26 -18.41 20.15
N ALA A 25 -4.53 -18.12 19.07
CA ALA A 25 -4.10 -16.76 18.74
C ALA A 25 -5.28 -15.82 18.40
N ILE A 26 -6.43 -16.35 17.96
CA ILE A 26 -7.64 -15.56 17.66
C ILE A 26 -8.15 -14.85 18.92
N GLN A 27 -8.11 -15.53 20.06
CA GLN A 27 -8.53 -14.97 21.35
C GLN A 27 -7.58 -13.85 21.85
N LEU A 28 -6.35 -13.79 21.30
CA LEU A 28 -5.38 -12.76 21.65
C LEU A 28 -5.67 -11.43 20.93
N LEU A 29 -6.27 -11.46 19.72
CA LEU A 29 -6.51 -10.27 18.90
C LEU A 29 -7.21 -9.12 19.65
N PRO A 30 -8.38 -9.31 20.30
CA PRO A 30 -9.04 -8.22 21.01
C PRO A 30 -8.20 -7.65 22.16
N LYS A 31 -7.38 -8.46 22.83
CA LYS A 31 -6.49 -8.00 23.91
C LYS A 31 -5.37 -7.08 23.40
N LEU A 32 -5.07 -7.10 22.11
CA LEU A 32 -4.03 -6.29 21.48
C LEU A 32 -4.55 -4.98 20.87
N VAL A 33 -5.86 -4.84 20.63
CA VAL A 33 -6.46 -3.67 19.95
C VAL A 33 -6.15 -2.35 20.67
N LYS A 34 -6.27 -2.31 22.01
CA LYS A 34 -5.93 -1.10 22.80
C LYS A 34 -4.45 -0.71 22.69
N SER A 35 -3.56 -1.69 22.48
CA SER A 35 -2.15 -1.41 22.21
C SER A 35 -1.94 -0.87 20.80
N ALA A 36 -2.70 -1.36 19.80
CA ALA A 36 -2.69 -0.83 18.44
C ALA A 36 -3.17 0.63 18.39
N GLN A 37 -4.26 0.99 19.10
CA GLN A 37 -4.79 2.37 19.14
C GLN A 37 -3.72 3.41 19.54
N LYS A 38 -2.80 3.06 20.44
CA LYS A 38 -1.70 3.95 20.88
C LYS A 38 -0.72 4.32 19.76
N LEU A 39 -0.73 3.60 18.63
CA LEU A 39 0.15 3.81 17.49
C LEU A 39 -0.49 4.73 16.42
N ALA A 40 -1.77 5.08 16.57
CA ALA A 40 -2.50 5.92 15.62
C ALA A 40 -1.95 7.35 15.55
N ARG A 41 -1.99 7.94 14.34
CA ARG A 41 -1.49 9.29 14.06
C ARG A 41 -2.64 10.16 13.59
N THR A 42 -3.35 10.76 14.54
CA THR A 42 -4.66 11.39 14.30
C THR A 42 -4.67 12.87 14.70
N PRO A 43 -3.83 13.72 14.07
CA PRO A 43 -3.76 15.13 14.40
C PRO A 43 -5.07 15.90 14.15
N ILE A 44 -6.00 15.40 13.33
CA ILE A 44 -7.25 16.08 12.97
C ILE A 44 -8.37 15.67 13.93
N SER A 45 -8.74 14.40 13.97
CA SER A 45 -9.90 13.91 14.72
C SER A 45 -9.62 13.68 16.20
N LYS A 46 -8.35 13.42 16.56
CA LYS A 46 -7.95 12.87 17.87
C LYS A 46 -8.62 11.53 18.21
N TYR A 47 -9.24 10.87 17.22
CA TYR A 47 -9.95 9.59 17.40
C TYR A 47 -9.06 8.43 16.98
N HIS A 48 -8.51 7.72 17.97
CA HIS A 48 -7.53 6.66 17.76
C HIS A 48 -8.20 5.32 17.44
N VAL A 49 -8.02 4.82 16.22
CA VAL A 49 -8.54 3.53 15.78
C VAL A 49 -7.40 2.53 15.67
N GLY A 50 -7.59 1.35 16.26
CA GLY A 50 -6.67 0.22 16.20
C GLY A 50 -7.34 -0.99 15.58
N ALA A 51 -6.62 -1.66 14.70
CA ALA A 51 -7.00 -2.89 14.03
C ALA A 51 -5.94 -3.96 14.30
N VAL A 52 -6.35 -5.18 14.59
CA VAL A 52 -5.46 -6.33 14.82
C VAL A 52 -6.02 -7.54 14.09
N GLY A 53 -5.21 -8.16 13.24
CA GLY A 53 -5.67 -9.20 12.31
C GLY A 53 -4.74 -10.39 12.26
N LEU A 54 -5.31 -11.56 11.96
CA LEU A 54 -4.59 -12.82 11.86
C LEU A 54 -4.40 -13.21 10.39
N GLY A 55 -3.15 -13.22 9.95
CA GLY A 55 -2.75 -13.66 8.61
C GLY A 55 -2.77 -15.19 8.47
N SER A 56 -2.74 -15.65 7.22
CA SER A 56 -2.62 -17.06 6.83
C SER A 56 -1.45 -17.81 7.48
N SER A 57 -0.35 -17.11 7.76
CA SER A 57 0.86 -17.70 8.37
C SER A 57 0.76 -17.90 9.89
N GLY A 58 -0.33 -17.45 10.52
CA GLY A 58 -0.46 -17.38 11.98
C GLY A 58 0.18 -16.14 12.62
N ARG A 59 0.85 -15.29 11.83
CA ARG A 59 1.33 -13.98 12.30
C ARG A 59 0.16 -13.03 12.58
N ILE A 60 0.34 -12.19 13.60
CA ILE A 60 -0.61 -11.13 13.94
C ILE A 60 -0.09 -9.80 13.41
N PHE A 61 -0.95 -9.06 12.73
CA PHE A 61 -0.65 -7.75 12.14
C PHE A 61 -1.47 -6.66 12.78
N PHE A 62 -0.86 -5.50 12.94
CA PHE A 62 -1.47 -4.31 13.50
C PHE A 62 -1.73 -3.32 12.38
N GLY A 63 -2.83 -2.58 12.50
CA GLY A 63 -3.15 -1.42 11.68
C GLY A 63 -3.70 -0.28 12.51
N VAL A 64 -3.47 0.93 12.03
CA VAL A 64 -3.89 2.17 12.70
C VAL A 64 -4.29 3.24 11.71
N ASN A 65 -5.15 4.16 12.13
CA ASN A 65 -5.50 5.29 11.29
C ASN A 65 -4.41 6.37 11.27
N LEU A 66 -4.22 6.96 10.10
CA LEU A 66 -3.28 8.04 9.81
C LEU A 66 -4.05 9.20 9.18
N GLU A 67 -3.82 10.40 9.69
CA GLU A 67 -4.42 11.63 9.17
C GLU A 67 -3.31 12.63 8.83
N PHE A 68 -3.50 13.32 7.72
CA PHE A 68 -2.51 14.25 7.19
C PHE A 68 -3.10 15.67 7.17
N PRO A 69 -2.69 16.55 8.10
CA PRO A 69 -3.15 17.94 8.13
C PRO A 69 -2.85 18.66 6.80
N ASN A 70 -3.71 19.61 6.44
CA ASN A 70 -3.61 20.44 5.23
C ASN A 70 -3.79 19.68 3.89
N LEU A 71 -4.22 18.42 3.95
CA LEU A 71 -4.62 17.65 2.76
C LEU A 71 -6.13 17.37 2.78
N PRO A 72 -6.74 17.20 1.60
CA PRO A 72 -8.09 16.65 1.51
C PRO A 72 -8.22 15.31 2.26
N LEU A 73 -9.38 15.08 2.88
CA LEU A 73 -9.60 13.93 3.77
C LEU A 73 -9.37 12.57 3.09
N HIS A 74 -9.53 12.48 1.76
CA HIS A 74 -9.30 11.26 0.99
C HIS A 74 -7.83 10.80 0.98
N HIS A 75 -6.89 11.61 1.47
CA HIS A 75 -5.50 11.16 1.68
C HIS A 75 -5.33 10.32 2.96
N SER A 76 -6.27 10.38 3.90
CA SER A 76 -6.20 9.67 5.17
C SER A 76 -6.18 8.15 4.97
N VAL A 77 -5.53 7.45 5.89
CA VAL A 77 -5.48 5.98 5.90
C VAL A 77 -6.27 5.48 7.10
N HIS A 78 -7.19 4.56 6.87
CA HIS A 78 -7.95 3.93 7.96
C HIS A 78 -7.19 2.73 8.54
N ALA A 79 -7.50 2.33 9.77
CA ALA A 79 -6.78 1.25 10.46
C ALA A 79 -6.86 -0.09 9.70
N GLU A 80 -7.98 -0.36 9.06
CA GLU A 80 -8.24 -1.55 8.26
C GLU A 80 -7.46 -1.53 6.92
N GLN A 81 -7.35 -0.35 6.28
CA GLN A 81 -6.50 -0.19 5.10
C GLN A 81 -5.03 -0.38 5.48
N PHE A 82 -4.57 0.26 6.57
CA PHE A 82 -3.23 0.07 7.10
C PHE A 82 -2.96 -1.42 7.31
N LEU A 83 -3.87 -2.11 8.01
CA LEU A 83 -3.73 -3.52 8.32
C LEU A 83 -3.57 -4.36 7.05
N LEU A 84 -4.49 -4.26 6.08
CA LEU A 84 -4.41 -5.04 4.84
C LEU A 84 -3.14 -4.74 4.04
N THR A 85 -2.72 -3.48 3.97
CA THR A 85 -1.46 -3.12 3.33
C THR A 85 -0.26 -3.70 4.07
N ASN A 86 -0.27 -3.71 5.41
CA ASN A 86 0.78 -4.33 6.21
C ASN A 86 0.86 -5.85 5.97
N LEU A 87 -0.29 -6.54 5.85
CA LEU A 87 -0.35 -7.94 5.44
C LEU A 87 0.28 -8.14 4.05
N SER A 88 -0.14 -7.34 3.06
CA SER A 88 0.34 -7.42 1.67
C SER A 88 1.85 -7.21 1.57
N LEU A 89 2.39 -6.17 2.24
CA LEU A 89 3.83 -5.87 2.28
C LEU A 89 4.68 -7.01 2.87
N HIS A 90 4.08 -7.86 3.71
CA HIS A 90 4.74 -8.99 4.34
C HIS A 90 4.35 -10.34 3.73
N GLY A 91 3.68 -10.34 2.57
CA GLY A 91 3.38 -11.53 1.79
C GLY A 91 2.33 -12.46 2.41
N GLU A 92 1.42 -11.95 3.23
CA GLU A 92 0.25 -12.73 3.66
C GLU A 92 -0.74 -12.92 2.50
N SER A 93 -1.27 -14.13 2.35
CA SER A 93 -2.23 -14.46 1.29
C SER A 93 -3.69 -14.32 1.69
N SER A 94 -3.98 -14.25 2.99
CA SER A 94 -5.36 -14.10 3.49
C SER A 94 -5.43 -13.43 4.86
N LEU A 95 -6.62 -12.90 5.16
CA LEU A 95 -7.01 -12.38 6.46
C LEU A 95 -8.22 -13.18 6.95
N SER A 96 -8.04 -13.94 8.04
CA SER A 96 -9.11 -14.78 8.59
C SER A 96 -9.97 -14.04 9.61
N HIS A 97 -9.33 -13.31 10.53
CA HIS A 97 -9.96 -12.61 11.64
C HIS A 97 -9.40 -11.20 11.77
N LEU A 98 -10.27 -10.27 12.11
CA LEU A 98 -9.95 -8.86 12.32
C LEU A 98 -10.70 -8.35 13.56
N ALA A 99 -9.97 -7.92 14.58
CA ALA A 99 -10.50 -7.20 15.73
C ALA A 99 -10.22 -5.71 15.58
N VAL A 100 -11.23 -4.86 15.77
CA VAL A 100 -11.14 -3.40 15.59
C VAL A 100 -11.72 -2.66 16.78
N SER A 101 -11.15 -1.50 17.10
CA SER A 101 -11.62 -0.67 18.23
C SER A 101 -12.95 0.03 17.99
N SER A 102 -13.36 0.16 16.73
CA SER A 102 -14.56 0.87 16.31
C SER A 102 -15.15 0.16 15.09
N ALA A 103 -16.46 0.28 14.86
CA ALA A 103 -17.11 -0.37 13.72
C ALA A 103 -16.49 0.10 12.39
N PRO A 104 -16.08 -0.81 11.48
CA PRO A 104 -15.54 -0.42 10.19
C PRO A 104 -16.55 0.40 9.41
N CYS A 105 -16.12 1.54 8.85
CA CYS A 105 -16.99 2.37 8.03
C CYS A 105 -17.24 1.72 6.66
N GLY A 106 -18.20 2.26 5.89
CA GLY A 106 -18.53 1.73 4.56
C GLY A 106 -17.32 1.66 3.61
N HIS A 107 -16.45 2.67 3.66
CA HIS A 107 -15.19 2.71 2.89
C HIS A 107 -14.28 1.51 3.20
N CYS A 108 -14.09 1.18 4.49
CA CYS A 108 -13.26 0.05 4.89
C CYS A 108 -13.92 -1.29 4.57
N ARG A 109 -15.23 -1.43 4.79
CA ARG A 109 -15.97 -2.64 4.40
C ARG A 109 -15.84 -2.91 2.91
N GLN A 110 -15.87 -1.86 2.10
CA GLN A 110 -15.70 -1.93 0.65
C GLN A 110 -14.26 -2.25 0.26
N PHE A 111 -13.26 -1.62 0.88
CA PHE A 111 -11.86 -1.94 0.63
C PHE A 111 -11.50 -3.39 1.00
N LEU A 112 -12.08 -3.92 2.08
CA LEU A 112 -11.93 -5.33 2.45
C LEU A 112 -12.47 -6.30 1.38
N GLN A 113 -13.37 -5.89 0.48
CA GLN A 113 -13.84 -6.75 -0.62
C GLN A 113 -12.74 -7.08 -1.65
N GLU A 114 -11.62 -6.36 -1.62
CA GLU A 114 -10.50 -6.60 -2.52
C GLU A 114 -9.65 -7.82 -2.16
N ILE A 115 -10.00 -8.58 -1.11
CA ILE A 115 -9.31 -9.84 -0.76
C ILE A 115 -10.14 -11.07 -1.15
N ARG A 116 -9.46 -12.18 -1.44
CA ARG A 116 -10.11 -13.46 -1.71
C ARG A 116 -10.95 -13.91 -0.51
N ASN A 117 -12.19 -14.32 -0.76
CA ASN A 117 -13.14 -14.77 0.26
C ASN A 117 -13.47 -13.73 1.34
N ALA A 118 -13.39 -12.42 1.02
CA ALA A 118 -13.68 -11.32 1.93
C ALA A 118 -14.97 -11.50 2.75
N SER A 119 -16.05 -11.97 2.13
CA SER A 119 -17.34 -12.23 2.77
C SER A 119 -17.28 -13.12 4.01
N ASN A 120 -16.30 -14.02 4.10
CA ASN A 120 -16.14 -14.96 5.21
C ASN A 120 -15.17 -14.48 6.30
N THR A 121 -14.48 -13.36 6.10
CA THR A 121 -13.59 -12.78 7.12
C THR A 121 -14.39 -12.46 8.37
N GLN A 122 -13.90 -12.94 9.51
CA GLN A 122 -14.50 -12.75 10.82
C GLN A 122 -14.09 -11.38 11.39
N ILE A 123 -15.06 -10.55 11.76
CA ILE A 123 -14.86 -9.20 12.28
C ILE A 123 -15.37 -9.12 13.72
N LEU A 124 -14.52 -8.68 14.64
CA LEU A 124 -14.89 -8.36 16.01
C LEU A 124 -14.76 -6.85 16.24
N ILE A 125 -15.86 -6.22 16.66
CA ILE A 125 -15.87 -4.80 17.02
C ILE A 125 -15.82 -4.71 18.55
N LEU A 126 -14.79 -4.08 19.09
CA LEU A 126 -14.68 -3.89 20.53
C LEU A 126 -15.63 -2.77 20.98
N PRO A 127 -16.37 -2.96 22.07
CA PRO A 127 -17.12 -1.88 22.70
C PRO A 127 -16.17 -0.82 23.29
N GLU A 128 -16.55 0.46 23.20
CA GLU A 128 -15.72 1.59 23.63
C GLU A 128 -15.37 1.53 25.13
N ASP A 129 -16.25 0.97 25.97
CA ASP A 129 -16.16 1.04 27.43
C ASP A 129 -15.73 -0.24 28.16
N ASP A 130 -15.55 -1.37 27.47
CA ASP A 130 -15.36 -2.63 28.19
C ASP A 130 -13.89 -2.88 28.59
N LYS A 131 -13.67 -2.99 29.91
CA LYS A 131 -12.37 -3.30 30.52
C LYS A 131 -12.15 -4.80 30.63
N ASN A 132 -13.20 -5.63 30.48
CA ASN A 132 -13.13 -7.09 30.54
C ASN A 132 -14.29 -7.67 29.72
N SER A 133 -14.20 -7.62 28.39
CA SER A 133 -15.11 -8.39 27.55
C SER A 133 -14.71 -9.87 27.62
N ASP A 134 -15.13 -10.56 28.68
CA ASP A 134 -15.25 -12.01 28.68
C ASP A 134 -16.39 -12.36 27.73
N PHE A 135 -16.02 -12.67 26.49
CA PHE A 135 -16.98 -13.11 25.49
C PHE A 135 -17.44 -14.52 25.84
N ASN A 136 -18.66 -14.64 26.38
CA ASN A 136 -19.29 -15.92 26.71
C ASN A 136 -19.66 -16.75 25.45
N GLU A 137 -19.78 -16.09 24.29
CA GLU A 137 -19.99 -16.69 22.96
C GLU A 137 -18.99 -16.10 21.96
N ASP A 138 -18.79 -16.74 20.81
CA ASP A 138 -17.92 -16.23 19.74
C ASP A 138 -18.48 -14.89 19.20
N PRO A 139 -17.84 -13.74 19.49
CA PRO A 139 -18.42 -12.42 19.23
C PRO A 139 -18.17 -11.93 17.80
N TYR A 140 -17.52 -12.75 16.96
CA TYR A 140 -17.19 -12.38 15.60
C TYR A 140 -18.42 -12.48 14.69
N VAL A 141 -18.56 -11.50 13.80
CA VAL A 141 -19.55 -11.48 12.72
C VAL A 141 -18.84 -11.56 11.38
N LYS A 142 -19.49 -12.08 10.34
CA LYS A 142 -18.87 -12.12 9.01
C LYS A 142 -18.92 -10.73 8.37
N LEU A 143 -17.94 -10.43 7.52
CA LEU A 143 -17.95 -9.18 6.75
C LEU A 143 -19.23 -9.03 5.90
N ILE A 144 -19.79 -10.13 5.38
CA ILE A 144 -21.04 -10.12 4.60
C ILE A 144 -22.25 -9.63 5.42
N ASP A 145 -22.23 -9.83 6.74
CA ASP A 145 -23.30 -9.36 7.64
C ASP A 145 -23.19 -7.84 7.88
N LEU A 146 -21.99 -7.28 7.70
CA LEU A 146 -21.73 -5.84 7.79
C LEU A 146 -21.89 -5.11 6.45
N LEU A 147 -21.77 -5.81 5.32
CA LEU A 147 -21.94 -5.25 3.98
C LEU A 147 -22.77 -6.22 3.12
N VAL A 148 -24.09 -6.13 3.26
CA VAL A 148 -25.06 -6.99 2.58
C VAL A 148 -25.05 -6.72 1.08
N GLN A 149 -24.98 -7.77 0.27
CA GLN A 149 -24.93 -7.71 -1.20
C GLN A 149 -23.85 -6.74 -1.70
N PRO A 150 -22.57 -7.00 -1.37
CA PRO A 150 -21.49 -6.09 -1.68
C PRO A 150 -21.27 -6.03 -3.20
N PHE A 151 -21.01 -4.83 -3.70
CA PHE A 151 -20.31 -4.66 -4.97
C PHE A 151 -18.82 -4.97 -4.75
N GLY A 152 -18.15 -5.63 -5.69
CA GLY A 152 -16.74 -6.00 -5.53
C GLY A 152 -16.10 -6.59 -6.78
N PRO A 153 -14.91 -7.21 -6.63
CA PRO A 153 -14.14 -7.73 -7.76
C PRO A 153 -14.91 -8.68 -8.67
N ASN A 154 -15.80 -9.52 -8.10
CA ASN A 154 -16.58 -10.49 -8.88
C ASN A 154 -17.60 -9.85 -9.85
N ASP A 155 -17.92 -8.57 -9.67
CA ASP A 155 -18.83 -7.84 -10.57
C ASP A 155 -18.09 -7.27 -11.79
N LEU A 156 -16.77 -7.09 -11.70
CA LEU A 156 -15.95 -6.43 -12.72
C LEU A 156 -14.88 -7.33 -13.33
N LEU A 157 -14.43 -8.36 -12.61
CA LEU A 157 -13.28 -9.20 -12.95
C LEU A 157 -13.70 -10.67 -13.09
N GLN A 158 -12.89 -11.42 -13.84
CA GLN A 158 -12.99 -12.89 -13.88
C GLN A 158 -12.51 -13.49 -12.55
N LYS A 159 -13.00 -14.68 -12.20
CA LYS A 159 -12.76 -15.29 -10.88
C LYS A 159 -11.29 -15.60 -10.62
N GLU A 160 -10.54 -15.88 -11.68
CA GLU A 160 -9.15 -16.34 -11.66
C GLU A 160 -8.15 -15.19 -11.51
N VAL A 161 -8.59 -13.94 -11.66
CA VAL A 161 -7.73 -12.76 -11.50
C VAL A 161 -7.28 -12.68 -10.04
N PRO A 162 -5.96 -12.55 -9.76
CA PRO A 162 -5.47 -12.41 -8.39
C PRO A 162 -6.07 -11.16 -7.73
N LEU A 163 -6.29 -11.22 -6.43
CA LEU A 163 -6.83 -10.14 -5.61
C LEU A 163 -5.72 -9.56 -4.71
N LEU A 164 -6.04 -8.56 -3.89
CA LEU A 164 -5.07 -7.68 -3.23
C LEU A 164 -3.95 -8.39 -2.44
N LEU A 165 -4.26 -9.52 -1.79
CA LEU A 165 -3.28 -10.29 -0.99
C LEU A 165 -2.62 -11.43 -1.76
N GLU A 166 -3.05 -11.71 -2.99
CA GLU A 166 -2.44 -12.73 -3.83
C GLU A 166 -1.24 -12.17 -4.60
N ARG A 167 -0.41 -13.03 -5.18
CA ARG A 167 0.80 -12.59 -5.88
C ARG A 167 0.45 -11.88 -7.19
N HIS A 168 1.08 -10.73 -7.41
CA HIS A 168 0.98 -9.95 -8.64
C HIS A 168 2.33 -9.89 -9.35
N ASN A 169 2.30 -9.78 -10.67
CA ASN A 169 3.45 -9.35 -11.47
C ASN A 169 2.93 -8.64 -12.72
N ASN A 170 2.97 -7.31 -12.70
CA ASN A 170 2.52 -6.47 -13.81
C ASN A 170 3.50 -6.44 -15.01
N ARG A 171 4.64 -7.15 -14.95
CA ARG A 171 5.64 -7.27 -16.03
C ARG A 171 6.10 -5.92 -16.58
N LEU A 172 6.29 -4.97 -15.67
CA LEU A 172 6.79 -3.65 -15.96
C LEU A 172 8.31 -3.66 -16.06
N GLU A 173 8.81 -2.95 -17.05
CA GLU A 173 10.23 -2.69 -17.26
C GLU A 173 10.46 -1.19 -17.35
N LEU A 174 11.67 -0.74 -16.97
CA LEU A 174 12.05 0.65 -17.14
C LEU A 174 12.17 0.98 -18.63
N VAL A 175 11.75 2.19 -19.00
CA VAL A 175 11.97 2.70 -20.35
C VAL A 175 13.44 3.07 -20.48
N ASN A 176 14.22 2.29 -21.24
CA ASN A 176 15.53 2.75 -21.69
C ASN A 176 15.29 4.01 -22.51
N GLN A 177 15.69 5.17 -22.00
CA GLN A 177 15.73 6.39 -22.80
C GLN A 177 16.74 6.16 -23.94
N HIS A 178 16.26 5.77 -25.11
CA HIS A 178 17.05 5.80 -26.33
C HIS A 178 17.41 7.27 -26.60
N VAL A 179 18.66 7.63 -26.27
CA VAL A 179 19.24 8.92 -26.59
C VAL A 179 19.40 9.00 -28.10
N ASN A 180 18.45 9.64 -28.78
CA ASN A 180 18.68 10.18 -30.11
C ASN A 180 19.49 11.47 -29.97
N GLY A 181 20.71 11.46 -30.51
CA GLY A 181 21.40 12.62 -31.08
C GLY A 181 21.68 13.83 -30.19
N GLU A 182 22.95 13.94 -29.79
CA GLU A 182 23.66 15.20 -29.52
C GLU A 182 23.11 16.12 -28.41
N ASP A 183 23.32 15.72 -27.15
CA ASP A 183 23.98 16.64 -26.21
C ASP A 183 24.64 15.88 -25.05
N LYS A 184 25.97 16.02 -24.96
CA LYS A 184 26.81 15.35 -23.96
C LYS A 184 26.69 16.05 -22.61
N LYS A 185 25.94 15.47 -21.67
CA LYS A 185 26.30 15.30 -20.24
C LYS A 185 25.15 14.67 -19.48
N LEU A 186 25.08 13.34 -19.45
CA LEU A 186 24.52 12.53 -18.35
C LEU A 186 25.02 11.10 -18.60
N ARG A 187 26.02 10.66 -17.83
CA ARG A 187 26.54 9.29 -17.88
C ARG A 187 25.73 8.43 -16.91
N ASN A 188 24.69 7.76 -17.39
CA ASN A 188 24.13 6.59 -16.73
C ASN A 188 24.52 5.34 -17.55
N GLY A 189 25.50 4.60 -17.05
CA GLY A 189 25.90 3.31 -17.59
C GLY A 189 24.92 2.24 -17.13
N PHE A 190 23.88 1.96 -17.91
CA PHE A 190 23.05 0.77 -17.74
C PHE A 190 23.82 -0.41 -18.36
N SER A 191 24.49 -1.20 -17.52
CA SER A 191 24.93 -2.55 -17.89
C SER A 191 23.89 -3.53 -17.36
N SER A 192 23.26 -4.26 -18.25
CA SER A 192 22.43 -5.42 -17.92
C SER A 192 23.27 -6.43 -17.12
N LEU A 193 22.97 -6.61 -15.83
CA LEU A 193 23.39 -7.81 -15.13
C LEU A 193 22.25 -8.81 -15.24
N ALA A 194 22.41 -9.68 -16.23
CA ALA A 194 21.71 -10.95 -16.28
C ALA A 194 22.00 -11.74 -15.00
N LEU A 195 20.97 -12.46 -14.56
CA LEU A 195 21.00 -13.42 -13.47
C LEU A 195 22.00 -14.53 -13.79
N GLU A 196 23.11 -14.58 -13.05
CA GLU A 196 23.79 -15.84 -12.74
C GLU A 196 24.17 -15.80 -11.25
N GLU A 197 23.49 -16.64 -10.46
CA GLU A 197 23.88 -16.95 -9.09
C GLU A 197 25.13 -17.84 -9.13
N THR A 198 26.20 -17.41 -8.48
CA THR A 198 27.20 -18.36 -7.96
C THR A 198 27.55 -17.99 -6.52
N ASP A 199 27.48 -19.02 -5.67
CA ASP A 199 27.98 -19.03 -4.30
C ASP A 199 29.50 -18.92 -4.30
N ASP A 200 30.05 -17.71 -4.22
CA ASP A 200 31.31 -17.51 -3.49
C ASP A 200 31.64 -16.05 -3.18
N GLU A 201 32.20 -15.85 -1.98
CA GLU A 201 32.84 -14.63 -1.48
C GLU A 201 31.95 -13.57 -0.79
N LYS A 202 31.26 -14.05 0.25
CA LYS A 202 31.25 -13.39 1.56
C LYS A 202 32.68 -13.08 2.03
N LYS A 203 33.26 -11.93 1.65
CA LYS A 203 34.33 -11.21 2.39
C LYS A 203 34.75 -9.93 1.67
N LYS A 204 34.06 -8.82 1.95
CA LYS A 204 34.59 -7.44 2.06
C LYS A 204 33.43 -6.44 2.21
N LEU A 205 32.80 -6.43 3.39
CA LEU A 205 32.08 -5.23 3.83
C LEU A 205 33.11 -4.31 4.50
N GLY A 206 33.79 -3.52 3.68
CA GLY A 206 34.40 -2.27 4.13
C GLY A 206 33.34 -1.16 4.08
N ASN A 207 33.45 -0.19 5.00
CA ASN A 207 32.60 1.00 5.11
C ASN A 207 32.58 1.86 3.82
N GLY A 208 31.85 1.40 2.79
CA GLY A 208 31.68 2.12 1.53
C GLY A 208 30.41 2.94 1.56
N PHE A 209 30.54 4.26 1.52
CA PHE A 209 29.43 5.14 1.12
C PHE A 209 28.95 4.69 -0.27
N LEU A 210 27.66 4.33 -0.40
CA LEU A 210 27.03 4.16 -1.70
C LEU A 210 27.12 5.50 -2.45
N ASN A 211 27.65 5.49 -3.67
CA ASN A 211 27.64 6.69 -4.51
C ASN A 211 26.19 7.03 -4.90
N SER A 212 25.91 8.31 -5.14
CA SER A 212 24.53 8.79 -5.33
C SER A 212 23.77 8.10 -6.48
N SER A 213 24.48 7.71 -7.54
CA SER A 213 23.92 6.99 -8.71
C SER A 213 23.46 5.59 -8.36
N ASP A 214 24.22 4.86 -7.55
CA ASP A 214 23.92 3.47 -7.18
C ASP A 214 22.75 3.43 -6.20
N LEU A 215 22.68 4.43 -5.32
CA LEU A 215 21.56 4.61 -4.40
C LEU A 215 20.25 4.89 -5.15
N GLU A 216 20.27 5.81 -6.11
CA GLU A 216 19.11 6.13 -6.93
C GLU A 216 18.65 4.91 -7.73
N SER A 217 19.58 4.19 -8.36
CA SER A 217 19.30 2.93 -9.07
C SER A 217 18.58 1.91 -8.16
N ASN A 218 19.08 1.69 -6.94
CA ASN A 218 18.45 0.79 -5.99
C ASN A 218 17.03 1.24 -5.60
N MET A 219 16.81 2.54 -5.37
CA MET A 219 15.47 3.05 -5.05
C MET A 219 14.49 2.87 -6.22
N VAL A 220 14.93 3.07 -7.46
CA VAL A 220 14.13 2.81 -8.66
C VAL A 220 13.78 1.33 -8.78
N THR A 221 14.74 0.42 -8.55
CA THR A 221 14.47 -1.02 -8.55
C THR A 221 13.42 -1.41 -7.51
N VAL A 222 13.52 -0.87 -6.28
CA VAL A 222 12.55 -1.12 -5.20
C VAL A 222 11.16 -0.57 -5.57
N ALA A 223 11.08 0.62 -6.17
CA ALA A 223 9.81 1.21 -6.61
C ALA A 223 9.20 0.42 -7.78
N LEU A 224 10.00 -0.07 -8.72
CA LEU A 224 9.57 -0.93 -9.83
C LEU A 224 9.05 -2.27 -9.32
N GLU A 225 9.73 -2.88 -8.34
CA GLU A 225 9.26 -4.11 -7.69
C GLU A 225 7.88 -3.89 -7.04
N ALA A 226 7.69 -2.76 -6.36
CA ALA A 226 6.40 -2.39 -5.80
C ALA A 226 5.33 -2.17 -6.88
N ALA A 227 5.66 -1.53 -8.00
CA ALA A 227 4.75 -1.36 -9.13
C ALA A 227 4.38 -2.72 -9.76
N ASN A 228 5.33 -3.64 -9.86
CA ASN A 228 5.09 -5.00 -10.34
C ASN A 228 4.16 -5.80 -9.42
N ASN A 229 4.21 -5.53 -8.11
CA ASN A 229 3.32 -6.15 -7.12
C ASN A 229 1.98 -5.40 -6.92
N ALA A 230 1.72 -4.31 -7.64
CA ALA A 230 0.51 -3.50 -7.46
C ALA A 230 -0.77 -4.22 -7.92
N HIS A 231 -1.83 -4.10 -7.11
CA HIS A 231 -3.19 -4.54 -7.45
C HIS A 231 -3.89 -3.39 -8.20
N ALA A 232 -3.82 -3.42 -9.53
CA ALA A 232 -4.33 -2.35 -10.41
C ALA A 232 -5.15 -2.90 -11.58
N HIS A 233 -6.07 -3.82 -11.28
CA HIS A 233 -6.80 -4.56 -12.30
C HIS A 233 -7.88 -3.75 -13.02
N TYR A 234 -8.32 -2.62 -12.47
CA TYR A 234 -9.44 -1.86 -13.02
C TYR A 234 -8.92 -0.79 -14.00
N SER A 235 -7.99 0.06 -13.56
CA SER A 235 -7.43 1.11 -14.42
C SER A 235 -6.27 0.64 -15.31
N LYS A 236 -5.66 -0.50 -14.99
CA LYS A 236 -4.40 -0.97 -15.60
C LYS A 236 -3.26 0.05 -15.48
N CYS A 237 -3.25 0.81 -14.39
CA CYS A 237 -2.23 1.79 -14.04
C CYS A 237 -1.45 1.36 -12.77
N PRO A 238 -0.69 0.26 -12.83
CA PRO A 238 0.15 -0.15 -11.72
C PRO A 238 1.21 0.92 -11.42
N SER A 239 1.44 1.15 -10.13
CA SER A 239 2.43 2.11 -9.65
C SER A 239 2.96 1.69 -8.29
N GLY A 240 4.17 2.13 -7.99
CA GLY A 240 4.90 1.77 -6.78
C GLY A 240 5.79 2.90 -6.31
N VAL A 241 5.94 3.02 -5.00
CA VAL A 241 6.81 4.03 -4.37
C VAL A 241 7.89 3.34 -3.55
N SER A 242 9.10 3.86 -3.63
CA SER A 242 10.19 3.60 -2.68
C SER A 242 10.47 4.87 -1.87
N LEU A 243 10.63 4.73 -0.56
CA LEU A 243 11.04 5.79 0.37
C LEU A 243 12.38 5.42 0.99
N MET A 244 13.22 6.43 1.24
CA MET A 244 14.42 6.31 2.04
C MET A 244 14.36 7.27 3.23
N ASP A 245 14.69 6.78 4.42
CA ASP A 245 14.84 7.64 5.60
C ASP A 245 16.26 8.20 5.77
N SER A 246 16.44 9.09 6.75
CA SER A 246 17.72 9.71 7.08
C SER A 246 18.79 8.73 7.56
N GLU A 247 18.42 7.49 7.89
CA GLU A 247 19.34 6.40 8.27
C GLU A 247 19.70 5.52 7.06
N GLY A 248 19.16 5.82 5.87
CA GLY A 248 19.40 5.06 4.64
C GLY A 248 18.55 3.80 4.50
N LYS A 249 17.53 3.61 5.34
CA LYS A 249 16.63 2.45 5.26
C LYS A 249 15.57 2.68 4.18
N PHE A 250 15.31 1.64 3.40
CA PHE A 250 14.30 1.65 2.35
C PHE A 250 12.96 1.08 2.82
N TYR A 251 11.88 1.62 2.25
CA TYR A 251 10.52 1.20 2.44
C TYR A 251 9.79 1.27 1.11
N LYS A 252 8.85 0.36 0.87
CA LYS A 252 8.12 0.32 -0.40
C LYS A 252 6.63 0.24 -0.20
N GLY A 253 5.89 0.69 -1.20
CA GLY A 253 4.43 0.68 -1.21
C GLY A 253 3.90 0.46 -2.62
N SER A 254 3.00 -0.51 -2.75
CA SER A 254 2.31 -0.82 -4.00
C SER A 254 0.96 -0.12 -4.04
N TYR A 255 0.54 0.32 -5.21
CA TYR A 255 -0.82 0.81 -5.42
C TYR A 255 -1.83 -0.34 -5.24
N ALA A 256 -2.92 -0.04 -4.53
CA ALA A 256 -3.98 -1.01 -4.22
C ALA A 256 -5.33 -0.43 -4.61
N GLU A 257 -5.83 -0.81 -5.78
CA GLU A 257 -7.13 -0.37 -6.27
C GLU A 257 -8.29 -1.03 -5.54
N SER A 258 -9.44 -0.37 -5.57
CA SER A 258 -10.73 -1.00 -5.27
C SER A 258 -11.67 -0.93 -6.46
N ALA A 259 -12.52 -1.96 -6.60
CA ALA A 259 -13.64 -1.99 -7.55
C ALA A 259 -14.50 -0.73 -7.46
N ALA A 260 -14.65 -0.18 -6.25
CA ALA A 260 -15.42 1.03 -5.98
C ALA A 260 -14.63 2.35 -6.19
N TYR A 261 -13.40 2.28 -6.71
CA TYR A 261 -12.48 3.38 -6.99
C TYR A 261 -12.06 4.23 -5.78
N ASN A 262 -12.97 4.96 -5.14
CA ASN A 262 -12.66 5.83 -4.01
C ASN A 262 -11.94 5.13 -2.84
N PRO A 263 -12.20 3.84 -2.54
CA PRO A 263 -11.46 3.13 -1.50
C PRO A 263 -10.01 2.77 -1.85
N SER A 264 -9.58 2.98 -3.09
CA SER A 264 -8.21 2.71 -3.53
C SER A 264 -7.19 3.43 -2.65
N LEU A 265 -6.09 2.74 -2.34
CA LEU A 265 -5.00 3.26 -1.53
C LEU A 265 -3.79 3.55 -2.42
N GLY A 266 -3.37 4.82 -2.45
CA GLY A 266 -2.23 5.27 -3.26
C GLY A 266 -0.90 4.63 -2.83
N PRO A 267 0.06 4.49 -3.76
CA PRO A 267 1.33 3.81 -3.49
C PRO A 267 2.19 4.54 -2.46
N LEU A 268 2.09 5.88 -2.38
CA LEU A 268 2.79 6.66 -1.36
C LEU A 268 2.21 6.40 0.04
N GLN A 269 0.88 6.34 0.20
CA GLN A 269 0.29 5.94 1.48
C GLN A 269 0.74 4.53 1.88
N ALA A 270 0.78 3.60 0.93
CA ALA A 270 1.28 2.25 1.17
C ALA A 270 2.76 2.23 1.62
N ALA A 271 3.60 3.08 1.05
CA ALA A 271 5.01 3.17 1.44
C ALA A 271 5.17 3.81 2.83
N ILE A 272 4.33 4.79 3.16
CA ILE A 272 4.25 5.38 4.52
C ILE A 272 3.82 4.32 5.54
N ILE A 273 2.87 3.45 5.20
CA ILE A 273 2.48 2.31 6.04
C ILE A 273 3.69 1.40 6.29
N GLY A 274 4.44 1.04 5.23
CA GLY A 274 5.67 0.26 5.35
C GLY A 274 6.73 0.92 6.23
N TYR A 275 6.90 2.24 6.10
CA TYR A 275 7.77 3.06 6.95
C TYR A 275 7.39 2.96 8.43
N ILE A 276 6.10 3.19 8.74
CA ILE A 276 5.59 3.16 10.12
C ILE A 276 5.66 1.76 10.72
N ALA A 277 5.21 0.75 9.97
CA ALA A 277 5.19 -0.65 10.41
C ALA A 277 6.59 -1.16 10.78
N SER A 278 7.61 -0.62 10.12
CA SER A 278 9.03 -0.92 10.32
C SER A 278 9.71 -0.08 11.41
N GLY A 279 8.95 0.66 12.22
CA GLY A 279 9.44 1.48 13.33
C GLY A 279 9.75 2.93 12.98
N GLY A 280 9.38 3.37 11.78
CA GLY A 280 9.54 4.76 11.34
C GLY A 280 8.82 5.74 12.25
N LYS A 281 9.51 6.82 12.64
CA LYS A 281 9.01 7.84 13.57
C LYS A 281 8.38 9.00 12.80
N GLY A 282 8.94 10.21 12.93
CA GLY A 282 8.44 11.42 12.28
C GLY A 282 8.63 11.37 10.76
N TYR A 283 7.66 11.93 10.03
CA TYR A 283 7.73 11.99 8.57
C TYR A 283 8.89 12.85 8.06
N ASP A 284 9.41 13.77 8.88
CA ASP A 284 10.62 14.57 8.61
C ASP A 284 11.88 13.72 8.38
N LYS A 285 11.86 12.46 8.79
CA LYS A 285 12.96 11.51 8.56
C LYS A 285 12.96 10.94 7.16
N ILE A 286 11.87 11.07 6.40
CA ILE A 286 11.82 10.62 5.01
C ILE A 286 12.53 11.66 4.15
N VAL A 287 13.67 11.30 3.55
CA VAL A 287 14.57 12.24 2.86
C VAL A 287 14.57 12.07 1.35
N LYS A 288 14.21 10.90 0.83
CA LYS A 288 14.05 10.64 -0.61
C LYS A 288 12.84 9.77 -0.89
N ALA A 289 12.22 9.97 -2.05
CA ALA A 289 11.13 9.19 -2.56
C ALA A 289 11.26 9.01 -4.09
N VAL A 290 10.98 7.81 -4.57
CA VAL A 290 10.90 7.49 -5.99
C VAL A 290 9.53 6.89 -6.29
N LEU A 291 8.81 7.46 -7.24
CA LEU A 291 7.58 6.89 -7.81
C LEU A 291 7.92 6.22 -9.15
N VAL A 292 7.47 4.98 -9.32
CA VAL A 292 7.42 4.31 -10.62
C VAL A 292 5.97 4.15 -11.04
N GLU A 293 5.63 4.62 -12.23
CA GLU A 293 4.30 4.47 -12.85
C GLU A 293 4.42 4.40 -14.37
N LYS A 294 3.37 4.01 -15.08
CA LYS A 294 3.39 3.97 -16.54
C LYS A 294 3.39 5.38 -17.15
N GLU A 295 4.10 5.57 -18.26
CA GLU A 295 4.10 6.85 -18.98
C GLU A 295 2.70 7.19 -19.52
N ASP A 296 2.00 6.19 -20.08
CA ASP A 296 0.67 6.28 -20.68
C ASP A 296 -0.48 6.01 -19.69
N ALA A 297 -0.21 6.04 -18.37
CA ALA A 297 -1.22 5.78 -17.36
C ALA A 297 -2.39 6.78 -17.45
N VAL A 298 -3.62 6.26 -17.48
CA VAL A 298 -4.86 7.07 -17.42
C VAL A 298 -5.17 7.55 -16.01
N VAL A 299 -4.60 6.87 -14.99
CA VAL A 299 -4.61 7.30 -13.58
C VAL A 299 -3.16 7.54 -13.17
N LYS A 300 -2.82 8.81 -12.93
CA LYS A 300 -1.48 9.27 -12.54
C LYS A 300 -1.40 9.52 -11.04
N GLN A 301 -0.30 9.11 -10.41
CA GLN A 301 -0.07 9.29 -8.97
C GLN A 301 0.90 10.44 -8.66
N GLU A 302 1.62 10.95 -9.66
CA GLU A 302 2.68 11.95 -9.47
C GLU A 302 2.24 13.17 -8.66
N ASP A 303 1.20 13.88 -9.11
CA ASP A 303 0.82 15.16 -8.50
C ASP A 303 0.27 14.99 -7.08
N THR A 304 -0.52 13.93 -6.86
CA THR A 304 -1.07 13.61 -5.53
C THR A 304 0.03 13.16 -4.58
N ALA A 305 1.01 12.38 -5.06
CA ALA A 305 2.18 11.98 -4.28
C ALA A 305 3.07 13.18 -3.93
N ARG A 306 3.32 14.08 -4.90
CA ARG A 306 4.08 15.31 -4.70
C ARG A 306 3.42 16.22 -3.67
N LEU A 307 2.09 16.37 -3.74
CA LEU A 307 1.31 17.15 -2.78
C LEU A 307 1.40 16.55 -1.36
N LEU A 308 1.20 15.24 -1.21
CA LEU A 308 1.30 14.56 0.08
C LEU A 308 2.71 14.67 0.68
N LEU A 309 3.76 14.38 -0.09
CA LEU A 309 5.16 14.51 0.36
C LEU A 309 5.48 15.93 0.81
N LYS A 310 5.06 16.94 0.05
CA LYS A 310 5.27 18.34 0.40
C LYS A 310 4.68 18.68 1.78
N MET A 311 3.58 18.04 2.18
CA MET A 311 2.92 18.30 3.47
C MET A 311 3.53 17.53 4.64
N ILE A 312 4.05 16.33 4.41
CA ILE A 312 4.57 15.50 5.51
C ILE A 312 6.09 15.57 5.67
N SER A 313 6.82 15.80 4.58
CA SER A 313 8.28 15.94 4.56
C SER A 313 8.72 16.92 3.46
N PRO A 314 8.65 18.24 3.72
CA PRO A 314 8.91 19.28 2.71
C PRO A 314 10.32 19.25 2.08
N ASN A 315 11.28 18.65 2.77
CA ASN A 315 12.67 18.52 2.32
C ASN A 315 12.96 17.18 1.63
N CYS A 316 11.95 16.33 1.46
CA CYS A 316 12.09 15.06 0.75
C CYS A 316 12.33 15.32 -0.74
N GLU A 317 13.43 14.78 -1.28
CA GLU A 317 13.66 14.74 -2.72
C GLU A 317 12.69 13.73 -3.35
N PHE A 318 11.97 14.15 -4.40
CA PHE A 318 10.96 13.31 -5.05
C PHE A 318 11.21 13.20 -6.56
N THR A 319 11.48 11.97 -7.01
CA THR A 319 11.73 11.63 -8.41
C THR A 319 10.62 10.72 -8.95
N VAL A 320 10.23 10.93 -10.20
CA VAL A 320 9.27 10.08 -10.91
C VAL A 320 10.00 9.40 -12.06
N VAL A 321 9.82 8.09 -12.18
CA VAL A 321 10.38 7.27 -13.24
C VAL A 321 9.27 6.54 -13.96
N HIS A 322 9.30 6.59 -15.29
CA HIS A 322 8.28 5.93 -16.10
C HIS A 322 8.71 4.52 -16.52
N CYS A 323 7.73 3.62 -16.53
CA CYS A 323 7.87 2.24 -16.97
C CYS A 323 6.92 1.92 -18.13
N CYS A 324 7.21 0.81 -18.83
CA CYS A 324 6.37 0.25 -19.87
C CYS A 324 6.08 -1.23 -19.57
N SER A 325 4.98 -1.74 -20.11
CA SER A 325 4.70 -3.18 -20.09
C SER A 325 5.64 -3.90 -21.06
N SER A 326 6.18 -5.05 -20.68
CA SER A 326 7.00 -5.91 -21.58
C SER A 326 6.28 -6.21 -22.91
N ASP A 327 4.96 -6.40 -22.84
CA ASP A 327 4.11 -6.77 -23.98
C ASP A 327 3.90 -5.62 -24.98
N ALA A 328 4.25 -4.38 -24.62
CA ALA A 328 4.14 -3.23 -25.52
C ALA A 328 5.29 -3.17 -26.56
N LYS A 329 6.36 -3.95 -26.37
CA LYS A 329 7.52 -3.96 -27.28
C LYS A 329 7.32 -4.84 -28.53
N SER A 330 6.27 -5.66 -28.60
CA SER A 330 6.05 -6.58 -29.73
C SER A 330 5.15 -6.03 -30.84
N ASN A 331 4.48 -4.90 -30.64
CA ASN A 331 3.61 -4.33 -31.66
C ASN A 331 4.26 -3.08 -32.24
N GLY A 332 4.68 -3.16 -33.50
CA GLY A 332 4.92 -1.98 -34.35
C GLY A 332 3.67 -1.10 -34.41
N PRO A 333 3.66 0.02 -35.15
CA PRO A 333 2.57 0.99 -35.11
C PRO A 333 1.31 0.39 -35.74
N GLU A 334 0.57 -0.40 -34.98
CA GLU A 334 -0.76 -0.85 -35.34
C GLU A 334 -1.73 0.30 -35.12
N HIS A 335 -2.58 0.50 -36.13
CA HIS A 335 -3.60 1.53 -36.15
C HIS A 335 -4.38 1.57 -34.83
N ARG A 336 -4.14 2.66 -34.09
CA ARG A 336 -4.98 3.11 -32.98
C ARG A 336 -6.45 3.03 -33.44
N PRO A 337 -7.32 2.21 -32.83
CA PRO A 337 -8.73 2.27 -33.15
C PRO A 337 -9.23 3.66 -32.76
N LYS A 338 -9.80 4.39 -33.72
CA LYS A 338 -10.44 5.68 -33.46
C LYS A 338 -11.47 5.47 -32.34
N GLN A 339 -11.26 6.12 -31.21
CA GLN A 339 -12.31 6.24 -30.20
C GLN A 339 -13.57 6.82 -30.86
N PRO A 340 -14.78 6.37 -30.51
CA PRO A 340 -15.99 7.05 -30.94
C PRO A 340 -15.94 8.46 -30.34
N GLY A 341 -15.75 9.46 -31.20
CA GLY A 341 -15.71 10.85 -30.78
C GLY A 341 -17.02 11.21 -30.08
N TRP A 342 -16.94 11.53 -28.79
CA TRP A 342 -17.94 12.37 -28.17
C TRP A 342 -17.83 13.74 -28.83
N SER A 343 -18.71 13.99 -29.81
CA SER A 343 -18.90 15.32 -30.36
C SER A 343 -19.49 16.21 -29.25
N CYS A 344 -18.64 16.97 -28.57
CA CYS A 344 -19.10 18.16 -27.84
C CYS A 344 -19.76 19.08 -28.86
N ARG A 345 -21.09 19.15 -28.84
CA ARG A 345 -21.82 20.22 -29.53
C ARG A 345 -21.52 21.54 -28.78
N PRO A 346 -21.00 22.58 -29.44
CA PRO A 346 -20.90 23.89 -28.82
C PRO A 346 -22.27 24.56 -28.91
N ASN A 347 -22.83 24.95 -27.76
CA ASN A 347 -23.60 26.18 -27.55
C ASN A 347 -24.50 26.06 -26.33
N TYR A 348 -24.03 26.56 -25.19
CA TYR A 348 -24.84 27.39 -24.29
C TYR A 348 -23.87 28.25 -23.45
N ARG A 349 -23.58 29.45 -23.95
CA ARG A 349 -23.03 30.54 -23.13
C ARG A 349 -24.17 31.04 -22.25
N SER A 350 -24.18 30.72 -20.96
CA SER A 350 -24.87 31.54 -19.97
C SER A 350 -23.83 32.41 -19.28
N GLU A 351 -23.85 33.69 -19.64
CA GLU A 351 -23.15 34.75 -18.93
C GLU A 351 -23.69 34.82 -17.49
N LEU A 352 -22.84 34.52 -16.51
CA LEU A 352 -23.05 34.92 -15.12
C LEU A 352 -22.06 36.04 -14.83
N ASN A 353 -22.54 37.26 -14.98
CA ASN A 353 -21.88 38.45 -14.47
C ASN A 353 -21.96 38.41 -12.93
N LEU A 354 -20.80 38.31 -12.28
CA LEU A 354 -20.64 38.63 -10.87
C LEU A 354 -20.34 40.13 -10.77
N ASN A 355 -21.34 40.89 -10.35
CA ASN A 355 -21.16 42.16 -9.64
C ASN A 355 -21.55 41.93 -8.19
#